data_AF-A0A369RKN6-F1
#
_entry.id   AF-A0A369RKN6-F1
#
_cell.length_a   1.000
_cell.length_b   1.000
_cell.length_c   1.000
_cell.angle_alpha   90.00
_cell.angle_beta   90.00
_cell.angle_gamma   90.00
#
_symmetry.space_group_name_H-M   'P 1'
#
loop_
_entity.id
_entity.type
_entity.pdbx_description
1 polymer ?
#
loop_
_entity_poly.entity_id
_entity_poly.type
_entity_poly.pdbx_seq_one_letter_code
_entity_poly.pdbx_strand_id
1 'polypeptide(L)'
;MDSEIFKALWQWSKRRHPNKGLRWIKEKYFKTKEARRWCFAALTKNKGTVEWKELFQATSVPIRRHKKIQAEANPYDKEWYAYFEKRRSNNPSLYEDDKI
;
A
#
# COMPACT_ATOMS: atom_id res chain seq x y z
N MET A 1 5.37 2.95 -10.63
CA MET A 1 4.98 4.03 -9.70
C MET A 1 6.07 4.28 -8.67
N ASP A 2 6.47 3.29 -7.86
CA ASP A 2 7.55 3.45 -6.86
C ASP A 2 8.90 3.87 -7.48
N SER A 3 9.19 3.46 -8.72
CA SER A 3 10.38 3.89 -9.46
C SER A 3 10.48 5.41 -9.63
N GLU A 4 9.36 6.08 -9.91
CA GLU A 4 9.33 7.53 -10.12
C GLU A 4 9.42 8.28 -8.79
N ILE A 5 8.75 7.77 -7.75
CA ILE A 5 8.87 8.28 -6.38
C ILE A 5 10.33 8.17 -5.92
N PHE A 6 11.00 7.05 -6.18
CA PHE A 6 12.41 6.87 -5.87
C PHE A 6 13.29 7.90 -6.59
N LYS A 7 13.10 8.11 -7.90
CA LYS A 7 13.88 9.12 -8.67
C LYS A 7 13.70 10.52 -8.09
N ALA A 8 12.47 10.91 -7.78
CA ALA A 8 12.16 12.21 -7.19
C ALA A 8 12.85 12.39 -5.82
N LEU A 9 12.78 11.37 -4.96
CA LEU A 9 13.44 11.39 -3.65
C LEU A 9 14.96 11.43 -3.75
N TRP A 10 15.54 10.70 -4.72
CA TRP A 10 16.98 10.71 -4.96
C TRP A 10 17.47 12.08 -5.42
N GLN A 11 16.78 12.69 -6.39
CA GLN A 11 17.08 14.05 -6.87
C GLN A 11 16.93 15.08 -5.74
N TRP A 12 15.83 15.00 -4.97
CA TRP A 12 15.63 15.86 -3.81
C TRP A 12 16.75 15.73 -2.78
N SER A 13 17.17 14.50 -2.47
CA SER A 13 18.22 14.23 -1.49
C SER A 13 19.57 14.81 -1.93
N LYS A 14 19.92 14.66 -3.22
CA LYS A 14 21.11 15.28 -3.81
C LYS A 14 21.07 16.80 -3.75
N ARG A 15 19.94 17.39 -4.14
CA ARG A 15 19.76 18.85 -4.12
C ARG A 15 19.82 19.42 -2.70
N ARG A 16 19.31 18.69 -1.71
CA ARG A 16 19.32 19.10 -0.30
C ARG A 16 20.73 19.11 0.30
N HIS A 17 21.65 18.30 -0.23
CA HIS A 17 23.00 18.15 0.29
C HIS A 17 24.06 18.27 -0.82
N PRO A 18 24.22 19.46 -1.42
CA PRO A 18 25.14 19.66 -2.55
C PRO A 18 26.60 19.37 -2.19
N ASN A 19 26.97 19.58 -0.92
CA ASN A 19 28.35 19.41 -0.42
C ASN A 19 28.61 18.03 0.18
N LYS A 20 27.67 17.08 0.06
CA LYS A 20 27.83 15.72 0.60
C LYS A 20 27.91 14.71 -0.53
N GLY A 21 28.78 13.72 -0.37
CA GLY A 21 28.93 12.65 -1.34
C GLY A 21 27.67 11.77 -1.44
N LEU A 22 27.52 11.11 -2.59
CA LEU A 22 26.37 10.23 -2.88
C LEU A 22 26.25 9.08 -1.88
N ARG A 23 27.38 8.55 -1.40
CA ARG A 23 27.42 7.51 -0.35
C ARG A 23 26.78 8.00 0.94
N TRP A 24 27.12 9.20 1.38
CA TRP A 24 26.55 9.80 2.59
C TRP A 24 25.05 10.05 2.43
N ILE A 25 24.61 10.51 1.26
CA ILE A 25 23.18 10.71 0.96
C ILE A 25 22.41 9.38 1.04
N LYS A 26 22.96 8.32 0.43
CA LYS A 26 22.41 6.97 0.53
C LYS A 26 22.31 6.53 1.98
N GLU A 27 23.42 6.59 2.73
CA GLU A 27 23.45 6.17 4.12
C GLU A 27 22.51 6.98 5.01
N LYS A 28 22.27 8.25 4.70
CA LYS A 28 21.34 9.11 5.45
C LYS A 28 19.87 8.74 5.23
N TYR A 29 19.44 8.61 3.98
CA TYR A 29 18.02 8.51 3.63
C TYR A 29 17.57 7.12 3.19
N PHE A 30 18.47 6.28 2.69
CA PHE A 30 18.13 5.00 2.05
C PHE A 30 18.69 3.85 2.88
N LYS A 31 17.85 3.33 3.76
CA LYS A 31 18.21 2.26 4.71
C LYS A 31 17.93 0.88 4.14
N THR A 32 18.50 -0.12 4.80
CA THR A 32 18.16 -1.53 4.60
C THR A 32 17.21 -1.93 5.72
N LYS A 33 16.07 -2.51 5.38
CA LYS A 33 15.12 -3.11 6.33
C LYS A 33 14.88 -4.55 5.92
N GLU A 34 15.23 -5.48 6.81
CA GLU A 34 15.16 -6.93 6.54
C GLU A 34 15.91 -7.26 5.23
N ALA A 35 15.25 -7.88 4.26
CA ALA A 35 15.79 -8.19 2.94
C ALA A 35 15.74 -7.01 1.94
N ARG A 36 15.07 -5.91 2.29
CA ARG A 36 14.82 -4.78 1.38
C ARG A 36 15.88 -3.71 1.53
N ARG A 37 16.52 -3.36 0.42
CA ARG A 37 17.49 -2.26 0.32
C ARG A 37 16.82 -1.04 -0.31
N TRP A 38 17.42 0.13 -0.11
CA TRP A 38 16.94 1.40 -0.68
C TRP A 38 15.57 1.86 -0.17
N CYS A 39 15.23 1.50 1.07
CA CYS A 39 14.03 2.00 1.73
C CYS A 39 14.25 3.45 2.16
N PHE A 40 13.46 4.38 1.63
CA PHE A 40 13.53 5.76 2.07
C PHE A 40 13.01 5.88 3.51
N ALA A 41 13.84 6.42 4.39
CA ALA A 41 13.53 6.65 5.78
C ALA A 41 14.11 7.98 6.26
N ALA A 42 13.37 8.67 7.13
CA ALA A 42 13.83 9.90 7.76
C ALA A 42 13.49 9.88 9.25
N LEU A 43 14.37 10.48 10.06
CA LEU A 43 14.05 10.75 11.45
C LEU A 43 12.96 11.83 11.51
N THR A 44 11.88 11.53 12.22
CA THR A 44 10.81 12.46 12.52
C THR A 44 10.67 12.59 14.03
N LYS A 45 10.25 13.77 14.50
CA LYS A 45 9.94 13.98 15.91
C LYS A 45 8.43 13.89 16.06
N ASN A 46 7.96 12.94 16.85
CA ASN A 46 6.54 12.70 17.09
C ASN A 46 6.31 12.61 18.60
N LYS A 47 5.47 13.50 19.15
CA LYS A 47 5.14 13.56 20.58
C LYS A 47 6.34 13.49 21.54
N GLY A 48 7.46 14.13 21.17
CA GLY A 48 8.69 14.15 21.98
C GLY A 48 9.69 13.03 21.68
N THR A 49 9.28 11.97 20.97
CA THR A 49 10.15 10.86 20.59
C THR A 49 10.69 11.06 19.18
N VAL A 50 11.97 10.74 18.98
CA VAL A 50 12.60 10.71 17.65
C VAL A 50 12.51 9.29 17.11
N GLU A 51 11.76 9.10 16.03
CA GLU A 51 11.53 7.80 15.40
C GLU A 51 11.90 7.83 13.92
N TRP A 52 12.32 6.69 13.38
CA TRP A 52 12.45 6.53 11.94
C TRP A 52 11.06 6.33 11.33
N LYS A 53 10.68 7.23 10.42
CA LYS A 53 9.53 6.99 9.52
C LYS A 53 10.02 6.58 8.15
N GLU A 54 9.47 5.48 7.68
CA GLU A 54 9.71 4.93 6.37
C GLU A 54 8.58 5.30 5.42
N LEU A 55 8.92 5.44 4.14
CA LEU A 55 7.92 5.61 3.11
C LEU A 55 7.26 4.27 2.79
N PHE A 56 5.93 4.25 2.80
CA PHE A 56 5.14 3.10 2.37
C PHE A 56 5.34 2.83 0.86
N GLN A 57 5.53 1.57 0.49
CA GLN A 57 5.69 1.17 -0.91
C GLN A 57 4.37 0.72 -1.50
N ALA A 58 4.00 1.28 -2.64
CA ALA A 58 2.75 0.90 -3.31
C ALA A 58 2.78 -0.56 -3.77
N THR A 59 3.96 -1.10 -4.11
CA THR A 59 4.15 -2.52 -4.43
C THR A 59 3.82 -3.49 -3.29
N SER A 60 3.82 -3.03 -2.04
CA SER A 60 3.46 -3.89 -0.89
C SER A 60 1.95 -4.14 -0.79
N VAL A 61 1.13 -3.35 -1.48
CA VAL A 61 -0.32 -3.55 -1.51
C VAL A 61 -0.61 -4.70 -2.46
N PRO A 62 -1.15 -5.84 -1.97
CA PRO A 62 -1.50 -6.94 -2.85
C PRO A 62 -2.66 -6.54 -3.76
N ILE A 63 -2.60 -6.95 -5.02
CA ILE A 63 -3.70 -6.75 -5.96
C ILE A 63 -4.86 -7.66 -5.55
N ARG A 64 -5.90 -7.10 -4.95
CA ARG A 64 -7.15 -7.81 -4.65
C ARG A 64 -8.11 -7.69 -5.84
N ARG A 65 -8.47 -8.82 -6.43
CA ARG A 65 -9.40 -8.88 -7.56
C ARG A 65 -10.80 -9.16 -7.04
N HIS A 66 -11.73 -8.28 -7.33
CA HIS A 66 -13.14 -8.46 -6.99
C HIS A 66 -13.92 -8.92 -8.21
N LYS A 67 -14.72 -9.98 -8.07
CA LYS A 67 -15.63 -10.42 -9.13
C LYS A 67 -16.83 -9.47 -9.16
N LYS A 68 -17.15 -8.87 -10.31
CA LYS A 68 -18.32 -7.99 -10.45
C LYS A 68 -19.63 -8.77 -10.24
N ILE A 69 -20.70 -8.08 -9.83
CA ILE A 69 -22.07 -8.62 -9.84
C ILE A 69 -22.53 -8.74 -11.30
N GLN A 70 -23.32 -9.76 -11.63
CA GLN A 70 -23.94 -9.86 -12.97
C GLN A 70 -24.95 -8.72 -13.12
N ALA A 71 -24.92 -8.02 -14.24
CA ALA A 71 -25.69 -6.78 -14.41
C ALA A 71 -27.20 -7.04 -14.36
N GLU A 72 -27.62 -8.21 -14.83
CA GLU A 72 -29.01 -8.67 -14.88
C GLU A 72 -29.49 -9.23 -13.54
N ALA A 73 -28.59 -9.42 -12.56
CA ALA A 73 -28.94 -10.07 -11.30
C ALA A 73 -29.80 -9.15 -10.42
N ASN A 74 -31.05 -9.55 -10.19
CA ASN A 74 -31.98 -8.86 -9.31
C ASN A 74 -32.08 -9.57 -7.94
N PRO A 75 -31.72 -8.92 -6.82
CA PRO A 75 -31.80 -9.51 -5.48
C PRO A 75 -33.21 -9.95 -5.05
N TYR A 76 -34.25 -9.36 -5.61
CA TYR A 76 -35.65 -9.64 -5.24
C TYR A 76 -36.32 -10.68 -6.14
N ASP A 77 -35.62 -11.13 -7.18
CA ASP A 77 -36.13 -12.13 -8.10
C ASP A 77 -35.64 -13.53 -7.68
N LYS A 78 -36.57 -14.46 -7.58
CA LYS A 78 -36.33 -15.83 -7.10
C LYS A 78 -35.34 -16.58 -7.99
N GLU A 79 -35.31 -16.26 -9.29
CA GLU A 79 -34.39 -16.88 -10.25
C GLU A 79 -32.91 -16.63 -9.88
N TRP A 80 -32.61 -15.54 -9.19
CA TRP A 80 -31.26 -15.13 -8.82
C TRP A 80 -30.83 -15.56 -7.41
N TYR A 81 -31.70 -16.20 -6.62
CA TYR A 81 -31.39 -16.59 -5.24
C TYR A 81 -30.15 -17.49 -5.16
N ALA A 82 -30.08 -18.52 -6.01
CA ALA A 82 -28.93 -19.43 -6.05
C ALA A 82 -27.61 -18.71 -6.41
N TYR A 83 -27.68 -17.67 -7.26
CA TYR A 83 -26.53 -16.84 -7.60
C TYR A 83 -26.01 -16.07 -6.39
N PHE A 84 -26.90 -15.40 -5.65
CA PHE A 84 -26.52 -14.62 -4.46
C PHE A 84 -26.08 -15.50 -3.30
N GLU A 85 -26.71 -16.67 -3.08
CA GLU A 85 -26.25 -17.66 -2.09
C GLU A 85 -24.83 -18.14 -2.39
N LYS A 86 -24.57 -18.56 -3.63
CA LYS A 86 -23.23 -18.98 -4.05
C LYS A 86 -22.21 -17.84 -3.92
N ARG A 87 -22.61 -16.61 -4.22
CA ARG A 87 -21.75 -15.43 -4.08
C ARG A 87 -21.42 -15.09 -2.62
N ARG A 88 -22.39 -15.27 -1.71
CA ARG A 88 -22.23 -15.10 -0.25
C ARG A 88 -21.33 -16.17 0.35
N SER A 89 -21.52 -17.43 -0.04
CA SER A 89 -20.64 -18.54 0.36
C SER A 89 -19.19 -18.32 -0.09
N ASN A 90 -18.99 -17.80 -1.31
CA ASN A 90 -17.65 -17.52 -1.84
C ASN A 90 -17.00 -16.24 -1.30
N ASN A 91 -17.76 -15.30 -0.73
CA ASN A 91 -17.24 -14.05 -0.16
C ASN A 91 -17.92 -13.76 1.19
N PRO A 92 -17.62 -14.53 2.24
CA PRO A 92 -18.28 -14.37 3.54
C PRO A 92 -18.12 -12.98 4.13
N SER A 93 -16.94 -12.37 3.95
CA SER A 93 -16.60 -11.05 4.49
C SER A 93 -17.38 -9.87 3.87
N LEU A 94 -18.12 -10.08 2.79
CA LEU A 94 -18.97 -9.04 2.19
C LEU A 94 -20.37 -8.97 2.81
N TYR A 95 -20.70 -9.90 3.72
CA TYR A 95 -22.02 -10.06 4.33
C TYR A 95 -21.92 -10.25 5.86
N GLU A 96 -20.79 -9.88 6.47
CA GLU A 96 -20.58 -9.96 7.92
C GLU A 96 -21.37 -8.87 8.68
N ASP A 97 -21.63 -7.73 8.05
CA ASP A 97 -22.37 -6.60 8.62
C ASP A 97 -23.92 -6.78 8.58
N ASP A 98 -24.42 -7.77 7.83
CA ASP A 98 -25.86 -8.03 7.65
C ASP A 98 -26.44 -8.99 8.72
N LYS A 99 -25.61 -9.45 9.66
CA LYS A 99 -26.05 -10.29 10.79
C LYS A 99 -26.57 -9.41 11.91
N ILE A 100 -27.84 -9.02 11.81
CA ILE A 100 -28.65 -8.52 12.93
C ILE A 100 -29.37 -9.71 13.56
#